data_AF-A0A6M8W7X6-F1
#
_entry.id   AF-A0A6M8W7X6-F1
#
_cell.length_a   1.000
_cell.length_b   1.000
_cell.length_c   1.000
_cell.angle_alpha   90.00
_cell.angle_beta   90.00
_cell.angle_gamma   90.00
#
_symmetry.space_group_name_H-M   'P 1'
#
loop_
_entity.id
_entity.type
_entity.pdbx_description
1 polymer ?
#
loop_
_entity_poly.entity_id
_entity_poly.type
_entity_poly.pdbx_seq_one_letter_code
_entity_poly.pdbx_strand_id
1 'polypeptide(L)'
;MNWRTWASNGVNTIVEKGVEQSSLPDSEKQEVMAVVNSFTGEFESGDVSVEDFFKVLEQLGQSPVMPAMIVMGIEESYISDSELTDEEKADGSKQLSRFVRGVAEGTISQTKIDDVTEPIHAPMDATDKVAIHTGNINVELKNPESVTTEELRTFLANAKAEADAAEIPDEKVEIDWSDELQLAIDRALGRAPQLPEAEPEAEADDDADDAAEEDEPAPADDETADEDSGG
;
A
#
# COMPACT_ATOMS: atom_id res chain seq x y z
N MET A 1 -9.81 -29.33 -17.15
CA MET A 1 -9.00 -28.14 -16.82
C MET A 1 -7.94 -28.54 -15.81
N ASN A 2 -6.72 -28.03 -15.96
CA ASN A 2 -5.75 -27.95 -14.87
C ASN A 2 -5.96 -26.60 -14.17
N TRP A 3 -6.03 -26.59 -12.84
CA TRP A 3 -6.27 -25.35 -12.10
C TRP A 3 -5.01 -24.48 -12.01
N ARG A 4 -3.82 -25.10 -12.04
CA ARG A 4 -2.52 -24.40 -12.13
C ARG A 4 -2.48 -23.53 -13.38
N THR A 5 -2.77 -24.13 -14.54
CA THR A 5 -2.90 -23.42 -15.82
C THR A 5 -3.88 -22.25 -15.75
N TRP A 6 -5.02 -22.39 -15.06
CA TRP A 6 -5.94 -21.27 -14.88
C TRP A 6 -5.34 -20.14 -14.03
N ALA A 7 -4.67 -20.47 -12.91
CA ALA A 7 -4.01 -19.49 -12.05
C ALA A 7 -2.81 -18.81 -12.74
N SER A 8 -1.96 -19.57 -13.42
CA SER A 8 -0.84 -19.09 -14.23
C SER A 8 -1.28 -18.10 -15.31
N ASN A 9 -2.32 -18.44 -16.08
CA ASN A 9 -2.88 -17.51 -17.08
C ASN A 9 -3.48 -16.27 -16.41
N GLY A 10 -4.06 -16.39 -15.21
CA GLY A 10 -4.54 -15.25 -14.43
C GLY A 10 -3.43 -14.28 -14.02
N VAL A 11 -2.32 -14.80 -13.46
CA VAL A 11 -1.13 -14.01 -13.11
C VAL A 11 -0.54 -13.34 -14.36
N ASN A 12 -0.35 -14.10 -15.44
CA ASN A 12 0.20 -13.58 -16.69
C ASN A 12 -0.67 -12.45 -17.25
N THR A 13 -2.00 -12.60 -17.30
CA THR A 13 -2.93 -11.53 -17.77
C THR A 13 -2.92 -10.29 -16.89
N ILE A 14 -2.63 -10.41 -15.59
CA ILE A 14 -2.53 -9.25 -14.68
C ILE A 14 -1.22 -8.49 -14.92
N VAL A 15 -0.09 -9.20 -14.95
CA VAL A 15 1.23 -8.58 -15.17
C VAL A 15 1.34 -8.02 -16.59
N GLU A 16 0.92 -8.77 -17.61
CA GLU A 16 0.88 -8.32 -19.01
C GLU A 16 0.20 -6.96 -19.14
N LYS A 17 -0.98 -6.78 -18.54
CA LYS A 17 -1.70 -5.50 -18.56
C LYS A 17 -1.03 -4.39 -17.78
N GLY A 18 -0.44 -4.69 -16.61
CA GLY A 18 0.31 -3.68 -15.84
C GLY A 18 1.51 -3.19 -16.62
N VAL A 19 2.30 -4.12 -17.17
CA VAL A 19 3.46 -3.87 -18.00
C VAL A 19 3.10 -3.16 -19.30
N GLU A 20 2.03 -3.56 -20.01
CA GLU A 20 1.54 -2.88 -21.21
C GLU A 20 1.24 -1.39 -20.95
N GLN A 21 0.50 -1.09 -19.88
CA GLN A 21 0.07 0.27 -19.54
C GLN A 21 1.20 1.15 -18.97
N SER A 22 2.16 0.55 -18.26
CA SER A 22 3.28 1.27 -17.63
C SER A 22 4.17 2.06 -18.60
N SER A 23 4.88 3.04 -18.05
CA SER A 23 5.94 3.82 -18.68
C SER A 23 7.31 3.12 -18.76
N LEU A 24 7.41 1.84 -18.38
CA LEU A 24 8.66 1.07 -18.38
C LEU A 24 9.33 0.98 -19.77
N PRO A 25 10.67 0.91 -19.85
CA PRO A 25 11.39 0.67 -21.11
C PRO A 25 10.99 -0.66 -21.77
N ASP A 26 10.95 -0.72 -23.11
CA ASP A 26 10.57 -1.93 -23.85
C ASP A 26 11.42 -3.17 -23.51
N SER A 27 12.67 -3.02 -23.07
CA SER A 27 13.51 -4.12 -22.56
C SER A 27 12.98 -4.65 -21.24
N GLU A 28 12.82 -3.75 -20.26
CA GLU A 28 12.27 -4.04 -18.92
C GLU A 28 10.92 -4.76 -19.03
N LYS A 29 10.04 -4.29 -19.92
CA LYS A 29 8.75 -4.92 -20.20
C LYS A 29 8.89 -6.38 -20.66
N GLN A 30 9.90 -6.68 -21.49
CA GLN A 30 10.18 -8.04 -21.95
C GLN A 30 10.84 -8.90 -20.86
N GLU A 31 11.69 -8.31 -20.04
CA GLU A 31 12.47 -8.99 -19.00
C GLU A 31 11.58 -9.37 -17.80
N VAL A 32 10.72 -8.45 -17.33
CA VAL A 32 9.61 -8.72 -16.40
C VAL A 32 8.71 -9.85 -16.90
N MET A 33 8.27 -9.78 -18.17
CA MET A 33 7.41 -10.82 -18.73
C MET A 33 8.15 -12.16 -18.92
N ALA A 34 9.46 -12.18 -19.11
CA ALA A 34 10.25 -13.41 -19.18
C ALA A 34 10.32 -14.10 -17.80
N VAL A 35 10.60 -13.34 -16.73
CA VAL A 35 10.61 -13.83 -15.34
C VAL A 35 9.25 -14.44 -14.97
N VAL A 36 8.16 -13.72 -15.23
CA VAL A 36 6.80 -14.15 -14.87
C VAL A 36 6.32 -15.35 -15.70
N ASN A 37 6.66 -15.43 -17.00
CA ASN A 37 6.38 -16.62 -17.80
C ASN A 37 7.21 -17.84 -17.37
N SER A 38 8.46 -17.65 -16.90
CA SER A 38 9.28 -18.76 -16.38
C SER A 38 8.69 -19.32 -15.08
N PHE A 39 8.39 -18.45 -14.11
CA PHE A 39 7.78 -18.83 -12.84
C PHE A 39 6.42 -19.52 -13.02
N THR A 40 5.53 -18.95 -13.82
CA THR A 40 4.22 -19.57 -14.07
C THR A 40 4.33 -20.87 -14.86
N GLY A 41 5.35 -21.02 -15.70
CA GLY A 41 5.71 -22.27 -16.37
C GLY A 41 6.17 -23.38 -15.41
N GLU A 42 7.09 -23.07 -14.49
CA GLU A 42 7.53 -23.99 -13.41
C GLU A 42 6.34 -24.39 -12.49
N PHE A 43 5.37 -23.50 -12.29
CA PHE A 43 4.16 -23.82 -11.54
C PHE A 43 3.17 -24.70 -12.32
N GLU A 44 3.05 -24.52 -13.64
CA GLU A 44 2.20 -25.35 -14.49
C GLU A 44 2.71 -26.80 -14.63
N SER A 45 4.03 -26.98 -14.79
CA SER A 45 4.67 -28.30 -14.77
C SER A 45 4.58 -28.97 -13.39
N GLY A 46 4.58 -28.15 -12.33
CA GLY A 46 4.58 -28.59 -10.94
C GLY A 46 5.98 -28.74 -10.33
N ASP A 47 7.00 -28.17 -10.98
CA ASP A 47 8.35 -28.02 -10.42
C ASP A 47 8.35 -26.99 -9.26
N VAL A 48 7.51 -25.96 -9.36
CA VAL A 48 7.09 -25.11 -8.22
C VAL A 48 5.84 -25.72 -7.56
N SER A 49 5.87 -25.83 -6.23
CA SER A 49 4.75 -26.37 -5.46
C SER A 49 3.63 -25.34 -5.26
N VAL A 50 2.48 -25.79 -4.74
CA VAL A 50 1.36 -24.88 -4.41
C VAL A 50 1.70 -23.97 -3.24
N GLU A 51 2.40 -24.51 -2.24
CA GLU A 51 2.86 -23.77 -1.07
C GLU A 51 3.85 -22.68 -1.49
N ASP A 52 4.79 -23.03 -2.37
CA ASP A 52 5.83 -22.13 -2.84
C ASP A 52 5.29 -21.06 -3.81
N PHE A 53 4.30 -21.40 -4.65
CA PHE A 53 3.57 -20.41 -5.44
C PHE A 53 2.92 -19.33 -4.57
N PHE A 54 2.33 -19.70 -3.42
CA PHE A 54 1.79 -18.72 -2.48
C PHE A 54 2.87 -17.92 -1.77
N LYS A 55 4.00 -18.54 -1.36
CA LYS A 55 5.16 -17.80 -0.81
C LYS A 55 5.70 -16.77 -1.79
N VAL A 56 5.72 -17.05 -3.09
CA VAL A 56 6.14 -16.08 -4.12
C VAL A 56 5.18 -14.90 -4.15
N LEU A 57 3.87 -15.10 -4.13
CA LEU A 57 2.89 -14.01 -4.07
C LEU A 57 2.99 -13.19 -2.77
N GLU A 58 3.31 -13.83 -1.64
CA GLU A 58 3.54 -13.20 -0.34
C GLU A 58 4.83 -12.34 -0.35
N GLN A 59 5.95 -12.89 -0.81
CA GLN A 59 7.22 -12.14 -0.97
C GLN A 59 7.10 -11.00 -1.98
N LEU A 60 6.32 -11.17 -3.05
CA LEU A 60 6.01 -10.09 -3.98
C LEU A 60 5.21 -8.97 -3.30
N GLY A 61 4.21 -9.31 -2.47
CA GLY A 61 3.45 -8.35 -1.67
C GLY A 61 4.28 -7.59 -0.63
N GLN A 62 5.45 -8.11 -0.25
CA GLN A 62 6.44 -7.48 0.63
C GLN A 62 7.61 -6.81 -0.12
N SER A 63 7.67 -6.95 -1.45
CA SER A 63 8.82 -6.50 -2.24
C SER A 63 8.81 -4.98 -2.53
N PRO A 64 9.98 -4.36 -2.78
CA PRO A 64 10.09 -2.97 -3.24
C PRO A 64 9.28 -2.62 -4.51
N VAL A 65 8.87 -3.63 -5.29
CA VAL A 65 7.99 -3.47 -6.46
C VAL A 65 6.63 -2.85 -6.07
N MET A 66 6.10 -3.18 -4.88
CA MET A 66 4.79 -2.69 -4.42
C MET A 66 4.75 -1.16 -4.22
N PRO A 67 5.65 -0.52 -3.42
CA PRO A 67 5.71 0.93 -3.34
C PRO A 67 6.05 1.59 -4.68
N ALA A 68 6.88 0.96 -5.53
CA ALA A 68 7.20 1.51 -6.85
C ALA A 68 5.99 1.52 -7.81
N MET A 69 5.06 0.56 -7.72
CA MET A 69 3.79 0.61 -8.47
C MET A 69 2.90 1.78 -8.04
N ILE A 70 2.88 2.13 -6.75
CA ILE A 70 2.14 3.29 -6.23
C ILE A 70 2.75 4.58 -6.78
N VAL A 71 4.08 4.71 -6.73
CA VAL A 71 4.79 5.86 -7.29
C VAL A 71 4.53 5.98 -8.80
N MET A 72 4.72 4.91 -9.56
CA MET A 72 4.49 4.86 -11.02
C MET A 72 3.05 5.25 -11.38
N GLY A 73 2.05 4.67 -10.72
CA GLY A 73 0.64 4.97 -10.98
C GLY A 73 0.27 6.43 -10.72
N ILE A 74 0.89 7.08 -9.73
CA ILE A 74 0.71 8.50 -9.45
C ILE A 74 1.54 9.37 -10.42
N GLU A 75 2.76 8.95 -10.77
CA GLU A 75 3.61 9.62 -11.76
C GLU A 75 2.92 9.69 -13.12
N GLU A 76 2.31 8.60 -13.57
CA GLU A 76 1.56 8.52 -14.82
C GLU A 76 0.24 9.30 -14.73
N SER A 77 -0.57 9.05 -13.70
CA SER A 77 -1.94 9.62 -13.62
C SER A 77 -1.97 11.11 -13.29
N TYR A 78 -1.08 11.61 -12.41
CA TYR A 78 -1.16 12.97 -11.86
C TYR A 78 0.02 13.86 -12.25
N ILE A 79 1.23 13.33 -12.40
CA ILE A 79 2.43 14.17 -12.63
C ILE A 79 2.68 14.36 -14.13
N SER A 80 2.63 13.29 -14.93
CA SER A 80 3.08 13.28 -16.33
C SER A 80 2.32 14.25 -17.23
N ASP A 81 0.99 14.22 -17.21
CA ASP A 81 0.14 15.10 -18.04
C ASP A 81 -0.21 16.46 -17.39
N SER A 82 0.33 16.76 -16.20
CA SER A 82 0.07 18.04 -15.50
C SER A 82 0.73 19.26 -16.16
N GLU A 83 0.27 20.46 -15.80
CA GLU A 83 0.89 21.74 -16.17
C GLU A 83 2.20 22.08 -15.40
N LEU A 84 2.74 21.14 -14.62
CA LEU A 84 4.06 21.32 -13.99
C LEU A 84 5.16 21.44 -15.06
N THR A 85 6.23 22.18 -14.74
CA THR A 85 7.45 22.19 -15.56
C THR A 85 8.22 20.87 -15.42
N ASP A 86 9.07 20.55 -16.40
CA ASP A 86 9.88 19.31 -16.38
C ASP A 86 10.75 19.18 -15.11
N GLU A 87 11.22 20.30 -14.56
CA GLU A 87 11.99 20.36 -13.29
C GLU A 87 11.10 20.06 -12.07
N GLU A 88 9.89 20.60 -12.02
CA GLU A 88 8.89 20.31 -10.97
C GLU A 88 8.38 18.86 -11.05
N LYS A 89 8.23 18.31 -12.26
CA LYS A 89 7.90 16.89 -12.47
C LYS A 89 9.02 16.00 -11.97
N ALA A 90 10.28 16.27 -12.36
CA ALA A 90 11.43 15.47 -11.98
C ALA A 90 11.73 15.51 -10.46
N ASP A 91 11.65 16.68 -9.81
CA ASP A 91 11.78 16.73 -8.36
C ASP A 91 10.55 16.10 -7.68
N GLY A 92 9.33 16.43 -8.09
CA GLY A 92 8.09 15.85 -7.56
C GLY A 92 8.09 14.32 -7.57
N SER A 93 8.44 13.72 -8.71
CA SER A 93 8.73 12.29 -8.88
C SER A 93 9.67 11.72 -7.82
N LYS A 94 10.81 12.37 -7.59
CA LYS A 94 11.78 11.98 -6.55
C LYS A 94 11.19 12.15 -5.15
N GLN A 95 10.52 13.26 -4.85
CA GLN A 95 9.98 13.52 -3.50
C GLN A 95 8.88 12.51 -3.14
N LEU A 96 8.00 12.18 -4.10
CA LEU A 96 7.01 11.12 -3.95
C LEU A 96 7.66 9.75 -3.76
N SER A 97 8.69 9.43 -4.56
CA SER A 97 9.46 8.18 -4.46
C SER A 97 10.09 8.01 -3.07
N ARG A 98 10.67 9.06 -2.50
CA ARG A 98 11.21 9.08 -1.12
C ARG A 98 10.13 8.89 -0.06
N PHE A 99 9.00 9.58 -0.19
CA PHE A 99 7.88 9.47 0.76
C PHE A 99 7.29 8.05 0.79
N VAL A 100 6.93 7.50 -0.37
CA VAL A 100 6.32 6.16 -0.46
C VAL A 100 7.31 5.08 -0.03
N ARG A 101 8.61 5.25 -0.30
CA ARG A 101 9.67 4.42 0.29
C ARG A 101 9.68 4.50 1.81
N GLY A 102 9.68 5.69 2.41
CA GLY A 102 9.73 5.84 3.86
C GLY A 102 8.51 5.25 4.57
N VAL A 103 7.33 5.32 3.95
CA VAL A 103 6.11 4.64 4.44
C VAL A 103 6.24 3.11 4.36
N ALA A 104 6.82 2.58 3.28
CA ALA A 104 7.02 1.14 3.11
C ALA A 104 8.16 0.56 3.98
N GLU A 105 9.19 1.35 4.26
CA GLU A 105 10.28 1.01 5.20
C GLU A 105 9.90 1.26 6.68
N GLY A 106 8.69 1.77 6.96
CA GLY A 106 8.20 2.08 8.31
C GLY A 106 8.88 3.27 8.99
N THR A 107 9.77 3.98 8.30
CA THR A 107 10.47 5.18 8.79
C THR A 107 9.59 6.43 8.77
N ILE A 108 8.51 6.41 7.98
CA ILE A 108 7.42 7.40 8.00
C ILE A 108 6.15 6.68 8.47
N SER A 109 5.47 7.23 9.48
CA SER A 109 4.21 6.68 9.98
C SER A 109 3.13 6.64 8.89
N GLN A 110 2.36 5.55 8.83
CA GLN A 110 1.20 5.41 7.94
C GLN A 110 0.18 6.55 8.14
N THR A 111 0.09 7.11 9.35
CA THR A 111 -0.78 8.27 9.65
C THR A 111 -0.40 9.54 8.87
N LYS A 112 0.77 9.59 8.23
CA LYS A 112 1.21 10.69 7.36
C LYS A 112 0.68 10.60 5.93
N ILE A 113 0.07 9.48 5.55
CA ILE A 113 -0.54 9.32 4.23
C ILE A 113 -1.70 10.31 4.06
N ASP A 114 -2.52 10.52 5.09
CA ASP A 114 -3.62 11.50 5.06
C ASP A 114 -3.10 12.94 5.04
N ASP A 115 -2.16 13.30 5.92
CA ASP A 115 -1.49 14.62 5.95
C ASP A 115 -0.88 15.01 4.58
N VAL A 116 -0.27 14.04 3.89
CA VAL A 116 0.34 14.27 2.57
C VAL A 116 -0.71 14.34 1.46
N THR A 117 -1.73 13.47 1.49
CA THR A 117 -2.73 13.39 0.41
C THR A 117 -3.88 14.39 0.52
N GLU A 118 -4.10 15.07 1.65
CA GLU A 118 -5.16 16.09 1.86
C GLU A 118 -5.41 16.99 0.63
N PRO A 119 -4.39 17.61 -0.03
CA PRO A 119 -4.63 18.53 -1.14
C PRO A 119 -5.31 17.86 -2.34
N ILE A 120 -5.12 16.55 -2.53
CA ILE A 120 -5.66 15.76 -3.64
C ILE A 120 -6.66 14.67 -3.20
N HIS A 121 -7.06 14.65 -1.93
CA HIS A 121 -7.97 13.67 -1.35
C HIS A 121 -9.39 13.79 -1.93
N ALA A 122 -10.05 12.66 -2.23
CA ALA A 122 -11.39 12.65 -2.82
C ALA A 122 -12.47 13.09 -1.81
N PRO A 123 -13.43 13.95 -2.19
CA PRO A 123 -14.64 14.13 -1.41
C PRO A 123 -15.36 12.79 -1.16
N MET A 124 -15.91 12.59 0.04
CA MET A 124 -16.53 11.31 0.44
C MET A 124 -17.67 10.87 -0.50
N ASP A 125 -18.37 11.84 -1.11
CA ASP A 125 -19.46 11.66 -2.07
C ASP A 125 -19.03 11.66 -3.55
N ALA A 126 -17.72 11.77 -3.84
CA ALA A 126 -17.19 11.74 -5.20
C ALA A 126 -17.42 10.37 -5.86
N THR A 127 -18.02 10.40 -7.06
CA THR A 127 -18.32 9.22 -7.87
C THR A 127 -17.16 8.79 -8.77
N ASP A 128 -16.26 9.71 -9.08
CA ASP A 128 -15.05 9.53 -9.89
C ASP A 128 -13.81 9.84 -9.03
N LYS A 129 -13.29 8.78 -8.42
CA LYS A 129 -12.12 8.82 -7.55
C LYS A 129 -11.19 7.65 -7.84
N VAL A 130 -9.88 7.88 -7.71
CA VAL A 130 -8.85 6.86 -7.86
C VAL A 130 -8.57 6.28 -6.47
N ALA A 131 -8.95 5.03 -6.26
CA ALA A 131 -8.70 4.34 -5.01
C ALA A 131 -7.43 3.47 -5.11
N ILE A 132 -6.43 3.77 -4.27
CA ILE A 132 -5.21 2.98 -4.15
C ILE A 132 -5.33 2.17 -2.86
N HIS A 133 -5.49 0.86 -3.00
CA HIS A 133 -5.49 -0.11 -1.90
C HIS A 133 -4.34 -1.09 -2.13
N THR A 134 -3.22 -0.91 -1.43
CA THR A 134 -2.00 -1.69 -1.66
C THR A 134 -1.19 -1.81 -0.37
N GLY A 135 -1.11 -3.04 0.16
CA GLY A 135 -0.51 -3.30 1.47
C GLY A 135 -1.28 -2.57 2.57
N ASN A 136 -0.58 -1.73 3.32
CA ASN A 136 -1.13 -0.83 4.33
C ASN A 136 -1.62 0.52 3.76
N ILE A 137 -1.20 0.91 2.56
CA ILE A 137 -1.60 2.17 1.92
C ILE A 137 -3.02 2.03 1.37
N ASN A 138 -3.95 2.84 1.90
CA ASN A 138 -5.36 2.87 1.54
C ASN A 138 -5.81 4.32 1.40
N VAL A 139 -5.88 4.84 0.16
CA VAL A 139 -6.27 6.24 -0.12
C VAL A 139 -7.28 6.35 -1.25
N GLU A 140 -8.18 7.33 -1.13
CA GLU A 140 -9.06 7.76 -2.20
C GLU A 140 -8.66 9.16 -2.67
N LEU A 141 -8.18 9.25 -3.92
CA LEU A 141 -7.70 10.49 -4.53
C LEU A 141 -8.72 11.02 -5.54
N LYS A 142 -8.79 12.35 -5.70
CA LYS A 142 -9.57 13.02 -6.76
C LYS A 142 -9.22 12.42 -8.12
N ASN A 143 -10.19 12.33 -9.04
CA ASN A 143 -9.92 12.14 -10.46
C ASN A 143 -8.80 13.12 -10.92
N PRO A 144 -7.73 12.68 -11.62
CA PRO A 144 -6.66 13.57 -12.06
C PRO A 144 -7.14 14.80 -12.86
N GLU A 145 -8.19 14.67 -13.67
CA GLU A 145 -8.79 15.81 -14.40
C GLU A 145 -9.39 16.89 -13.47
N SER A 146 -9.61 16.56 -12.19
CA SER A 146 -10.11 17.45 -11.15
C SER A 146 -9.03 17.94 -10.17
N VAL A 147 -7.76 17.58 -10.36
CA VAL A 147 -6.65 18.08 -9.52
C VAL A 147 -6.04 19.33 -10.15
N THR A 148 -5.95 20.43 -9.40
CA THR A 148 -5.28 21.65 -9.85
C THR A 148 -3.76 21.58 -9.67
N THR A 149 -3.06 22.35 -10.50
CA THR A 149 -1.59 22.50 -10.47
C THR A 149 -1.07 23.16 -9.16
N GLU A 150 -1.94 23.67 -8.29
CA GLU A 150 -1.59 24.18 -6.95
C GLU A 150 -1.77 23.10 -5.87
N GLU A 151 -2.85 22.33 -5.93
CA GLU A 151 -3.04 21.13 -5.08
C GLU A 151 -1.94 20.09 -5.32
N LEU A 152 -1.60 19.82 -6.59
CA LEU A 152 -0.52 18.91 -6.94
C LEU A 152 0.85 19.36 -6.40
N ARG A 153 1.17 20.66 -6.50
CA ARG A 153 2.39 21.22 -5.87
C ARG A 153 2.38 21.04 -4.35
N THR A 154 1.23 21.22 -3.72
CA THR A 154 1.08 21.09 -2.27
C THR A 154 1.26 19.63 -1.82
N PHE A 155 0.64 18.68 -2.50
CA PHE A 155 0.84 17.24 -2.29
C PHE A 155 2.33 16.85 -2.38
N LEU A 156 3.03 17.28 -3.44
CA LEU A 156 4.45 16.99 -3.64
C LEU A 156 5.35 17.68 -2.61
N ALA A 157 4.98 18.88 -2.16
CA ALA A 157 5.66 19.58 -1.07
C ALA A 157 5.46 18.92 0.30
N ASN A 158 4.26 18.40 0.59
CA ASN A 158 4.00 17.63 1.81
C ASN A 158 4.79 16.31 1.81
N ALA A 159 4.79 15.58 0.69
CA ALA A 159 5.60 14.37 0.50
C ALA A 159 7.10 14.65 0.73
N LYS A 160 7.61 15.78 0.19
CA LYS A 160 8.97 16.26 0.47
C LYS A 160 9.21 16.52 1.95
N ALA A 161 8.28 17.22 2.62
CA ALA A 161 8.45 17.63 4.01
C ALA A 161 8.57 16.43 4.96
N GLU A 162 7.73 15.40 4.80
CA GLU A 162 7.80 14.18 5.60
C GLU A 162 9.05 13.35 5.25
N ALA A 163 9.44 13.25 3.97
CA ALA A 163 10.66 12.56 3.55
C ALA A 163 11.96 13.26 4.02
N ASP A 164 11.98 14.59 4.07
CA ASP A 164 13.08 15.38 4.65
C ASP A 164 13.10 15.26 6.19
N ALA A 165 11.94 15.18 6.84
CA ALA A 165 11.83 15.04 8.30
C ALA A 165 12.24 13.65 8.81
N ALA A 166 12.01 12.60 8.03
CA ALA A 166 12.46 11.23 8.30
C ALA A 166 13.89 10.91 7.79
N GLU A 167 14.65 11.94 7.37
CA GLU A 167 16.03 11.84 6.87
C GLU A 167 16.23 10.84 5.70
N ILE A 168 15.19 10.58 4.90
CA ILE A 168 15.26 9.69 3.72
C ILE A 168 16.26 10.29 2.72
N PRO A 169 17.17 9.51 2.09
CA PRO A 169 18.11 10.03 1.09
C PRO A 169 17.43 10.83 -0.04
N ASP A 170 17.99 11.99 -0.45
CA ASP A 170 17.44 12.83 -1.54
C ASP A 170 17.80 12.32 -2.94
N GLU A 171 17.46 11.06 -3.21
CA GLU A 171 17.64 10.34 -4.46
C GLU A 171 16.30 9.72 -4.90
N LYS A 172 16.06 9.55 -6.22
CA LYS A 172 14.90 8.78 -6.68
C LYS A 172 15.23 7.30 -6.53
N VAL A 173 14.28 6.52 -6.03
CA VAL A 173 14.41 5.06 -6.00
C VAL A 173 14.24 4.54 -7.43
N GLU A 174 15.36 4.20 -8.07
CA GLU A 174 15.35 3.42 -9.31
C GLU A 174 15.25 1.94 -8.95
N ILE A 175 14.27 1.25 -9.53
CA ILE A 175 14.06 -0.20 -9.36
C ILE A 175 14.23 -0.86 -10.72
N ASP A 176 15.07 -1.89 -10.77
CA ASP A 176 15.03 -2.91 -11.82
C ASP A 176 13.89 -3.87 -11.47
N TRP A 177 12.86 -3.90 -12.30
CA TRP A 177 11.63 -4.62 -12.04
C TRP A 177 11.83 -6.10 -12.33
N SER A 178 12.63 -6.43 -13.34
CA SER A 178 12.99 -7.80 -13.66
C SER A 178 13.79 -8.46 -12.52
N ASP A 179 14.79 -7.77 -11.98
CA ASP A 179 15.63 -8.29 -10.89
C ASP A 179 14.88 -8.36 -9.56
N GLU A 180 14.09 -7.36 -9.12
CA GLU A 180 13.34 -7.48 -7.86
C GLU A 180 12.19 -8.52 -7.93
N LEU A 181 11.55 -8.71 -9.08
CA LEU A 181 10.59 -9.81 -9.26
C LEU A 181 11.29 -11.17 -9.18
N GLN A 182 12.43 -11.33 -9.88
CA GLN A 182 13.23 -12.56 -9.82
C GLN A 182 13.76 -12.81 -8.40
N LEU A 183 14.17 -11.76 -7.69
CA LEU A 183 14.68 -11.84 -6.32
C LEU A 183 13.57 -12.17 -5.32
N ALA A 184 12.34 -11.66 -5.48
CA ALA A 184 11.18 -12.08 -4.71
C ALA A 184 10.82 -13.56 -4.94
N ILE A 185 10.92 -14.04 -6.19
CA ILE A 185 10.77 -15.47 -6.52
C ILE A 185 11.85 -16.30 -5.81
N ASP A 186 13.11 -15.90 -5.91
CA ASP A 186 14.23 -16.64 -5.32
C ASP A 186 14.25 -16.56 -3.78
N ARG A 187 13.77 -15.47 -3.15
CA ARG A 187 13.52 -15.37 -1.69
C ARG A 187 12.52 -16.45 -1.24
N ALA A 188 11.34 -16.49 -1.86
CA ALA A 188 10.28 -17.44 -1.55
C ALA A 188 10.70 -18.91 -1.77
N LEU A 189 11.52 -19.16 -2.78
CA LEU A 189 12.05 -20.49 -3.11
C LEU A 189 13.31 -20.88 -2.30
N GLY A 190 13.74 -20.05 -1.33
CA GLY A 190 14.89 -20.32 -0.47
C GLY A 190 16.24 -20.27 -1.19
N ARG A 191 16.29 -19.62 -2.35
CA ARG A 191 17.46 -19.45 -3.23
C ARG A 191 18.19 -18.12 -2.95
N ALA A 192 17.51 -17.13 -2.37
CA ALA A 192 18.05 -15.82 -1.97
C ALA A 192 17.85 -15.52 -0.47
N PRO A 193 18.58 -14.55 0.12
CA PRO A 193 18.37 -14.13 1.51
C PRO A 193 17.01 -13.43 1.69
N GLN A 194 16.28 -13.80 2.74
CA GLN A 194 15.00 -13.17 3.07
C GLN A 194 15.17 -11.68 3.37
N LEU A 195 14.10 -10.91 3.14
CA LEU A 195 13.97 -9.56 3.71
C LEU A 195 14.06 -9.63 5.25
N PRO A 196 14.50 -8.56 5.93
CA PRO A 196 14.33 -8.48 7.38
C PRO A 196 12.85 -8.62 7.71
N GLU A 197 12.53 -9.44 8.72
CA GLU A 197 11.18 -9.44 9.29
C GLU A 197 10.88 -8.02 9.78
N ALA A 198 9.78 -7.43 9.31
CA ALA A 198 9.26 -6.22 9.93
C ALA A 198 8.99 -6.53 11.40
N GLU A 199 9.58 -5.77 12.32
CA GLU A 199 9.30 -5.95 13.74
C GLU A 199 7.78 -5.79 13.93
N PRO A 200 7.10 -6.70 14.65
CA PRO A 200 5.66 -6.59 14.83
C PRO A 200 5.36 -5.23 15.47
N GLU A 201 4.42 -4.48 14.88
CA GLU A 201 4.01 -3.18 15.40
C GLU A 201 3.75 -3.32 16.89
N ALA A 202 4.46 -2.52 17.70
CA ALA A 202 4.40 -2.64 19.14
C ALA A 202 2.98 -2.29 19.61
N GLU A 203 2.18 -3.32 19.88
CA GLU A 203 0.88 -3.25 20.55
C GLU A 203 1.00 -2.21 21.66
N ALA A 204 0.26 -1.10 21.53
CA ALA A 204 0.40 -0.01 22.47
C ALA A 204 -0.03 -0.49 23.86
N ASP A 205 0.90 -0.50 24.82
CA ASP A 205 0.63 -0.83 26.22
C ASP A 205 -0.44 0.14 26.76
N ASP A 206 -1.71 -0.26 26.70
CA ASP A 206 -2.88 0.48 27.23
C ASP A 206 -2.97 0.31 28.76
N ASP A 207 -1.82 0.44 29.42
CA ASP A 207 -1.59 0.22 30.84
C ASP A 207 -1.85 1.54 31.60
N ALA A 208 -3.13 1.94 31.59
CA ALA A 208 -3.64 3.16 32.22
C ALA A 208 -4.58 2.84 33.41
N ASP A 209 -4.04 2.12 34.40
CA ASP A 209 -4.69 1.87 35.70
C ASP A 209 -4.84 3.17 36.52
N ASP A 210 -6.09 3.59 36.80
CA ASP A 210 -6.41 4.21 38.10
C ASP A 210 -7.89 4.03 38.53
N ALA A 211 -8.03 3.79 39.82
CA ALA A 211 -9.18 3.52 40.68
C ALA A 211 -10.60 4.02 40.31
N ALA A 212 -11.58 3.11 40.54
CA ALA A 212 -12.92 3.46 41.05
C ALA A 212 -13.65 2.27 41.75
N GLU A 213 -13.12 1.75 42.87
CA GLU A 213 -13.96 1.03 43.86
C GLU A 213 -14.57 2.04 44.84
N GLU A 214 -15.87 2.34 44.76
CA GLU A 214 -16.67 2.78 45.94
C GLU A 214 -18.14 2.29 45.85
N ASP A 215 -18.49 1.39 46.77
CA ASP A 215 -19.80 1.03 47.39
C ASP A 215 -21.13 1.10 46.58
N GLU A 216 -21.85 -0.04 46.55
CA GLU A 216 -23.29 -0.10 46.27
C GLU A 216 -24.14 0.27 47.51
N PRO A 217 -24.98 1.32 47.47
CA PRO A 217 -26.01 1.52 48.48
C PRO A 217 -27.22 0.61 48.20
N ALA A 218 -27.35 -0.47 48.97
CA ALA A 218 -28.49 -1.39 48.87
C ALA A 218 -29.85 -0.68 49.14
N PRO A 219 -30.92 -0.97 48.37
CA PRO A 219 -32.25 -0.49 48.67
C PRO A 219 -32.82 -1.22 49.90
N ALA A 220 -33.29 -0.46 50.89
CA ALA A 220 -34.00 -0.99 52.06
C ALA A 220 -35.52 -0.97 51.85
N ASP A 221 -36.22 -1.93 52.43
CA ASP A 221 -37.69 -2.03 52.42
C ASP A 221 -38.38 -0.99 53.31
N ASP A 222 -39.52 -0.46 52.82
CA ASP A 222 -40.73 -0.07 53.57
C ASP A 222 -41.84 0.10 52.49
N GLU A 223 -42.94 -0.68 52.41
CA GLU A 223 -44.15 -0.60 53.26
C GLU A 223 -44.63 0.86 53.47
N THR A 224 -45.83 1.30 53.08
CA THR A 224 -47.20 0.73 53.06
C THR A 224 -48.08 1.50 52.00
N ALA A 225 -49.40 1.39 51.79
CA ALA A 225 -50.55 0.85 52.56
C ALA A 225 -51.80 0.55 51.65
N ASP A 226 -52.81 -0.14 52.20
CA ASP A 226 -54.31 -0.03 52.13
C ASP A 226 -55.04 0.70 50.95
N GLU A 227 -56.35 0.55 50.62
CA GLU A 227 -57.61 -0.17 51.02
C GLU A 227 -58.55 -0.08 49.75
N ASP A 228 -59.68 -0.78 49.49
CA ASP A 228 -60.37 -2.02 49.90
C ASP A 228 -61.43 -2.38 48.81
N SER A 229 -61.92 -3.63 48.76
CA SER A 229 -63.13 -4.10 48.02
C SER A 229 -63.11 -4.00 46.47
N GLY A 230 -63.88 -4.79 45.70
CA GLY A 230 -64.83 -5.85 46.03
C GLY A 230 -65.99 -5.87 45.02
N GLY A 231 -66.13 -6.94 44.21
CA GLY A 231 -67.15 -7.06 43.16
C GLY A 231 -66.97 -8.25 42.23
#